data_AF-A0A1D2VDE4-F1
#
_entry.id   AF-A0A1D2VDE4-F1
#
_cell.length_a   1.000
_cell.length_b   1.000
_cell.length_c   1.000
_cell.angle_alpha   90.00
_cell.angle_beta   90.00
_cell.angle_gamma   90.00
#
_symmetry.space_group_name_H-M   'P 1'
#
loop_
_entity.id
_entity.type
_entity.pdbx_description
1 polymer ?
#
loop_
_entity_poly.entity_id
_entity_poly.type
_entity_poly.pdbx_seq_one_letter_code
_entity_poly.pdbx_strand_id
1 'polypeptide(L)'
;FCFSDLRFLEPETLRVWLVEKKAPFMIIDVREDDYSIGKIKGSFNMPYYTLNQTMLDSIYERSINENIQNIVFHCSYSQQRGPSTALAFLRSLD
;
A
#
# COMPACT_ATOMS: atom_id res chain seq x y z
N PHE A 1 -7.15 -15.15 4.91
CA PHE A 1 -5.90 -14.52 5.46
C PHE A 1 -6.01 -14.03 6.91
N CYS A 2 -4.90 -14.02 7.68
CA CYS A 2 -4.79 -13.57 9.09
C CYS A 2 -3.82 -12.38 9.26
N PHE A 3 -3.91 -11.65 10.39
CA PHE A 3 -3.02 -10.54 10.72
C PHE A 3 -1.53 -10.93 10.75
N SER A 4 -1.22 -12.20 11.04
CA SER A 4 0.14 -12.75 11.00
C SER A 4 0.77 -12.78 9.60
N ASP A 5 -0.06 -12.70 8.55
CA ASP A 5 0.40 -12.69 7.16
C ASP A 5 0.89 -11.29 6.74
N LEU A 6 0.59 -10.26 7.54
CA LEU A 6 1.07 -8.91 7.32
C LEU A 6 2.53 -8.77 7.75
N ARG A 7 3.33 -8.20 6.86
CA ARG A 7 4.73 -7.84 7.14
C ARG A 7 4.86 -6.33 7.24
N PHE A 8 5.54 -5.85 8.26
CA PHE A 8 5.92 -4.45 8.38
C PHE A 8 7.25 -4.20 7.68
N LEU A 9 7.40 -3.01 7.12
CA LEU A 9 8.58 -2.59 6.38
C LEU A 9 9.14 -1.33 7.04
N GLU A 10 10.42 -1.36 7.40
CA GLU A 10 11.10 -0.19 7.97
C GLU A 10 11.32 0.90 6.91
N PRO A 11 11.23 2.20 7.27
CA PRO A 11 11.43 3.31 6.35
C PRO A 11 12.75 3.28 5.59
N GLU A 12 13.83 2.85 6.24
CA GLU A 12 15.16 2.71 5.64
C GLU A 12 15.16 1.68 4.51
N THR A 13 14.42 0.58 4.70
CA THR A 13 14.29 -0.47 3.69
C THR A 13 13.52 0.05 2.47
N LEU A 14 12.41 0.76 2.71
CA LEU A 14 11.65 1.39 1.63
C LEU A 14 12.47 2.43 0.87
N ARG A 15 13.31 3.21 1.57
CA ARG A 15 14.24 4.15 0.94
C ARG A 15 15.22 3.43 0.01
N VAL A 16 15.81 2.33 0.45
CA VAL A 16 16.72 1.53 -0.38
C VAL A 16 15.98 1.01 -1.62
N TRP A 17 14.74 0.54 -1.49
CA TRP A 17 13.94 0.09 -2.62
C TRP A 17 13.67 1.21 -3.63
N LEU A 18 13.35 2.42 -3.15
CA LEU A 18 13.14 3.61 -3.99
C LEU A 18 14.39 4.04 -4.75
N VAL A 19 15.57 3.96 -4.13
CA VAL A 19 16.83 4.39 -4.72
C VAL A 19 17.41 3.33 -5.65
N GLU A 20 17.47 2.09 -5.19
CA GLU A 20 18.16 1.00 -5.89
C GLU A 20 17.26 0.25 -6.87
N LYS A 21 15.94 0.51 -6.87
CA LYS A 21 14.95 -0.20 -7.71
C LYS A 21 15.04 -1.73 -7.61
N LYS A 22 15.38 -2.22 -6.42
CA LYS A 22 15.76 -3.63 -6.17
C LYS A 22 14.65 -4.65 -6.40
N ALA A 23 13.38 -4.24 -6.39
CA ALA A 23 12.23 -5.10 -6.63
C ALA A 23 11.07 -4.29 -7.24
N PRO A 24 10.16 -4.92 -8.00
CA PRO A 24 8.93 -4.27 -8.42
C PRO A 24 7.99 -4.16 -7.22
N PHE A 25 7.78 -2.94 -6.75
CA PHE A 25 6.90 -2.61 -5.61
C PHE A 25 5.96 -1.46 -5.97
N MET A 26 4.80 -1.44 -5.29
CA MET A 26 3.82 -0.37 -5.36
C MET A 26 3.56 0.17 -3.96
N ILE A 27 3.39 1.48 -3.85
CA ILE A 27 3.06 2.14 -2.58
C ILE A 27 1.62 2.65 -2.65
N ILE A 28 0.81 2.24 -1.68
CA ILE A 28 -0.57 2.68 -1.50
C ILE A 28 -0.65 3.58 -0.27
N ASP A 29 -0.98 4.84 -0.50
CA ASP A 29 -1.16 5.86 0.52
C ASP A 29 -2.64 5.99 0.85
N VAL A 30 -3.02 5.65 2.09
CA VAL A 30 -4.43 5.64 2.53
C VAL A 30 -4.85 6.90 3.28
N ARG A 31 -4.05 7.97 3.19
CA ARG A 31 -4.37 9.30 3.76
C ARG A 31 -5.36 10.06 2.89
N GLU A 32 -6.13 10.94 3.50
CA GLU A 32 -7.03 11.89 2.83
C GLU A 32 -6.32 13.23 2.61
N ASP A 33 -6.32 14.10 3.62
CA ASP A 33 -5.98 15.52 3.45
C ASP A 33 -4.47 15.76 3.27
N ASP A 34 -3.64 14.96 3.95
CA ASP A 34 -2.19 15.15 3.98
C ASP A 34 -1.47 14.65 2.72
N TYR A 35 -2.17 13.99 1.78
CA TYR A 35 -1.55 13.44 0.58
C TYR A 35 -1.02 14.53 -0.36
N SER A 36 -1.74 15.65 -0.44
CA SER A 36 -1.40 16.79 -1.30
C SER A 36 -0.18 17.57 -0.79
N ILE A 37 0.04 17.59 0.53
CA ILE A 37 1.10 18.34 1.21
C ILE A 37 2.46 17.66 1.02
N GLY A 38 2.48 16.33 0.96
CA GLY A 38 3.70 15.57 0.76
C GLY A 38 3.41 14.08 0.61
N LYS A 39 3.94 13.48 -0.44
CA LYS A 39 3.74 12.06 -0.76
C LYS A 39 5.04 11.39 -1.17
N ILE A 40 5.09 10.08 -0.99
CA ILE A 40 6.18 9.27 -1.52
C ILE A 40 6.08 9.28 -3.05
N LYS A 41 7.20 9.53 -3.72
CA LYS A 41 7.21 9.61 -5.19
C LYS A 41 6.75 8.28 -5.79
N GLY A 42 5.72 8.35 -6.64
CA GLY A 42 5.13 7.18 -7.30
C GLY A 42 4.12 6.41 -6.46
N SER A 43 3.72 6.91 -5.29
CA SER A 43 2.60 6.32 -4.54
C SER A 43 1.25 6.60 -5.18
N PHE A 44 0.29 5.72 -4.93
CA PHE A 44 -1.11 5.85 -5.32
C PHE A 44 -1.94 6.20 -4.11
N ASN A 45 -2.80 7.21 -4.25
CA ASN A 45 -3.70 7.60 -3.18
C ASN A 45 -4.98 6.77 -3.27
N MET A 46 -5.28 6.05 -2.19
CA MET A 46 -6.50 5.27 -2.03
C MET A 46 -7.02 5.53 -0.61
N PRO A 47 -7.73 6.64 -0.38
CA PRO A 47 -8.11 7.06 0.96
C PRO A 47 -8.92 6.02 1.70
N TYR A 48 -8.61 5.83 2.97
CA TYR A 48 -9.19 4.77 3.79
C TYR A 48 -10.73 4.80 3.84
N TYR A 49 -11.33 5.99 3.99
CA TYR A 49 -12.78 6.10 4.18
C TYR A 49 -13.59 5.91 2.89
N THR A 50 -12.95 6.05 1.73
CA THR A 50 -13.56 5.77 0.42
C THR A 50 -13.25 4.37 -0.09
N LEU A 51 -12.41 3.62 0.64
CA LEU A 51 -11.95 2.30 0.24
C LEU A 51 -13.13 1.34 0.06
N ASN A 52 -13.23 0.74 -1.11
CA ASN A 52 -14.25 -0.23 -1.48
C ASN A 52 -13.64 -1.39 -2.28
N GLN A 53 -14.45 -2.42 -2.54
CA GLN A 53 -14.02 -3.62 -3.24
C GLN A 53 -13.42 -3.32 -4.63
N THR A 54 -14.07 -2.47 -5.43
CA THR A 54 -13.58 -2.08 -6.76
C THR A 54 -12.20 -1.43 -6.71
N MET A 55 -11.92 -0.63 -5.69
CA MET A 55 -10.59 -0.05 -5.48
C MET A 55 -9.56 -1.12 -5.13
N LEU A 56 -9.90 -2.08 -4.28
CA LEU A 56 -9.02 -3.21 -3.94
C LEU A 56 -8.72 -4.08 -5.17
N ASP A 57 -9.74 -4.38 -5.98
CA ASP A 57 -9.60 -5.12 -7.22
C ASP A 57 -8.67 -4.39 -8.20
N SER A 58 -8.81 -3.07 -8.33
CA SER A 58 -7.94 -2.26 -9.18
C SER A 58 -6.46 -2.28 -8.76
N ILE A 59 -6.19 -2.36 -7.44
CA ILE A 59 -4.82 -2.52 -6.91
C ILE A 59 -4.28 -3.88 -7.33
N TYR A 60 -5.09 -4.93 -7.20
CA TYR A 60 -4.70 -6.29 -7.57
C TYR A 60 -4.43 -6.42 -9.07
N GLU A 61 -5.39 -6.04 -9.92
CA GLU A 61 -5.24 -6.08 -11.39
C GLU A 61 -3.98 -5.35 -11.84
N ARG A 62 -3.76 -4.17 -11.27
CA ARG A 62 -2.57 -3.39 -11.59
C ARG A 62 -1.29 -4.03 -11.11
N SER A 63 -1.30 -4.67 -9.94
CA SER A 63 -0.14 -5.40 -9.43
C SER A 63 0.26 -6.53 -10.38
N ILE A 64 -0.72 -7.24 -10.96
CA ILE A 64 -0.48 -8.27 -11.96
C ILE A 64 0.07 -7.66 -13.26
N ASN A 65 -0.58 -6.62 -13.77
CA ASN A 65 -0.20 -5.97 -15.03
C ASN A 65 1.22 -5.36 -15.01
N GLU A 66 1.63 -4.81 -13.86
CA GLU A 66 2.95 -4.21 -13.68
C GLU A 66 3.98 -5.18 -13.08
N ASN A 67 3.64 -6.47 -12.94
CA ASN A 67 4.47 -7.51 -12.32
C ASN A 67 5.03 -7.10 -10.94
N ILE A 68 4.18 -6.46 -10.14
CA ILE A 68 4.48 -5.97 -8.80
C ILE A 68 4.38 -7.12 -7.81
N GLN A 69 5.45 -7.34 -7.07
CA GLN A 69 5.53 -8.42 -6.08
C GLN A 69 5.27 -7.92 -4.65
N ASN A 70 5.49 -6.63 -4.41
CA ASN A 70 5.40 -6.04 -3.08
C ASN A 70 4.43 -4.85 -3.10
N ILE A 71 3.35 -4.93 -2.31
CA ILE A 71 2.39 -3.83 -2.16
C ILE A 71 2.53 -3.28 -0.73
N VAL A 72 2.93 -2.03 -0.62
CA VAL A 72 3.22 -1.36 0.67
C VAL A 72 2.12 -0.37 0.97
N PHE A 73 1.32 -0.65 2.00
CA PHE A 73 0.27 0.26 2.48
C PHE A 73 0.81 1.15 3.60
N HIS A 74 0.57 2.46 3.54
CA HIS A 74 0.95 3.39 4.61
C HIS A 74 -0.08 4.49 4.86
N CYS A 75 -0.05 5.06 6.07
CA CYS A 75 -0.89 6.17 6.50
C CYS A 75 -0.04 7.28 7.18
N SER A 76 -0.64 8.32 7.78
CA SER A 76 0.09 9.44 8.43
C SER A 76 0.94 8.98 9.61
N TYR A 77 0.43 8.05 10.44
CA TYR A 77 1.19 7.42 11.52
C TYR A 77 1.28 5.89 11.39
N SER A 78 0.67 5.30 10.35
CA SER A 78 0.60 3.84 10.12
C SER A 78 0.12 2.98 11.31
N GLN A 79 -0.49 3.57 12.35
CA GLN A 79 -0.87 2.85 13.58
C GLN A 79 -2.22 2.10 13.50
N GLN A 80 -3.15 2.52 12.65
CA GLN A 80 -4.49 1.91 12.56
C GLN A 80 -4.95 1.66 11.12
N ARG A 81 -4.96 2.71 10.28
CA ARG A 81 -5.51 2.64 8.91
C ARG A 81 -4.67 1.77 7.96
N GLY A 82 -3.34 1.85 8.02
CA GLY A 82 -2.43 1.08 7.14
C GLY A 82 -2.61 -0.44 7.26
N PRO A 83 -2.44 -1.03 8.47
CA PRO A 83 -2.65 -2.46 8.67
C PRO A 83 -4.07 -2.92 8.36
N SER A 84 -5.07 -2.09 8.68
CA SER A 84 -6.48 -2.40 8.40
C SER A 84 -6.76 -2.49 6.89
N THR A 85 -6.22 -1.57 6.09
CA THR A 85 -6.33 -1.64 4.63
C THR A 85 -5.57 -2.83 4.06
N ALA A 86 -4.36 -3.10 4.55
CA ALA A 86 -3.58 -4.26 4.09
C ALA A 86 -4.32 -5.57 4.36
N LEU A 87 -4.97 -5.71 5.52
CA LEU A 87 -5.81 -6.86 5.83
C LEU A 87 -7.06 -6.93 4.96
N ALA A 88 -7.73 -5.79 4.72
CA ALA A 88 -8.89 -5.74 3.82
C ALA A 88 -8.50 -6.18 2.40
N PHE A 89 -7.36 -5.72 1.90
CA PHE A 89 -6.80 -6.13 0.62
C PHE A 89 -6.49 -7.64 0.58
N LEU A 90 -5.85 -8.19 1.62
CA LEU A 90 -5.63 -9.63 1.67
C LEU A 90 -6.95 -10.40 1.61
N ARG A 91 -7.96 -10.00 2.40
CA ARG A 91 -9.28 -10.64 2.41
C ARG A 91 -10.03 -10.53 1.09
N SER A 92 -9.78 -9.51 0.28
CA SER A 92 -10.38 -9.41 -1.06
C SER A 92 -9.78 -10.37 -2.08
N LEU A 93 -8.65 -11.02 -1.77
CA LEU A 93 -8.00 -12.01 -2.64
C LEU A 93 -8.46 -13.44 -2.36
N ASP A 94 -9.22 -13.67 -1.29
CA ASP A 94 -9.90 -14.94 -0.99
C ASP A 94 -11.15 -15.07 -1.91
#